data_AF-A0A2W2E720-F1
#
_entry.id   AF-A0A2W2E720-F1
#
_cell.length_a   1.000
_cell.length_b   1.000
_cell.length_c   1.000
_cell.angle_alpha   90.00
_cell.angle_beta   90.00
_cell.angle_gamma   90.00
#
_symmetry.space_group_name_H-M   'P 1'
#
loop_
_entity.id
_entity.type
_entity.pdbx_description
1 polymer ?
#
loop_
_entity_poly.entity_id
_entity_poly.type
_entity_poly.pdbx_seq_one_letter_code
_entity_poly.pdbx_strand_id
1 'polypeptide(L)'
;MAHNEHATLTANVERIFTFPINAGRVEVLNRDGSAEVWFKVNNTAATVGGDGCHVLPAAINSLEVDDETSGSTVVRVISSGTPAVSVRVW
;
A
#
# COMPACT_ATOMS: atom_id res chain seq x y z
N MET A 1 -11.17 2.48 15.47
CA MET A 1 -10.40 3.75 15.41
C MET A 1 -9.59 3.66 14.13
N ALA A 2 -9.58 4.70 13.30
CA ALA A 2 -8.75 4.67 12.09
C ALA A 2 -7.27 4.77 12.47
N HIS A 3 -6.43 3.90 11.90
CA HIS A 3 -4.98 3.97 12.00
C HIS A 3 -4.41 4.45 10.66
N ASN A 4 -3.38 5.29 10.71
CA ASN A 4 -2.73 5.82 9.51
C ASN A 4 -1.22 5.84 9.66
N GLU A 5 -0.52 5.38 8.63
CA GLU A 5 0.92 5.48 8.51
C GLU A 5 1.31 6.11 7.18
N HIS A 6 2.48 6.77 7.15
CA HIS A 6 2.99 7.48 5.98
C HIS A 6 4.47 7.17 5.78
N ALA A 7 4.90 7.07 4.53
CA ALA A 7 6.32 6.91 4.21
C ALA A 7 6.63 7.42 2.80
N THR A 8 7.87 7.83 2.57
CA THR A 8 8.44 7.95 1.22
C THR A 8 9.05 6.61 0.85
N LEU A 9 8.64 6.05 -0.31
CA LEU A 9 9.18 4.78 -0.78
C LEU A 9 10.58 4.95 -1.36
N THR A 10 11.35 3.87 -1.35
CA THR A 10 12.58 3.75 -2.13
C THR A 10 12.28 2.91 -3.37
N ALA A 11 12.79 3.33 -4.52
CA ALA A 11 12.57 2.63 -5.78
C ALA A 11 12.99 1.16 -5.69
N ASN A 12 12.12 0.26 -6.14
CA ASN A 12 12.31 -1.19 -6.16
C ASN A 12 12.59 -1.84 -4.78
N VAL A 13 12.20 -1.18 -3.69
CA VAL A 13 12.26 -1.72 -2.33
C VAL A 13 10.86 -1.81 -1.76
N GLU A 14 10.44 -3.01 -1.38
CA GLU A 14 9.16 -3.21 -0.71
C GLU A 14 9.17 -2.56 0.68
N ARG A 15 8.14 -1.78 0.96
CA ARG A 15 7.80 -1.28 2.29
C ARG A 15 6.61 -2.07 2.83
N ILE A 16 6.72 -2.50 4.09
CA ILE A 16 5.67 -3.24 4.79
C ILE A 16 5.11 -2.34 5.88
N PHE A 17 3.79 -2.16 5.88
CA PHE A 17 3.02 -1.53 6.95
C PHE A 17 2.25 -2.63 7.68
N THR A 18 2.35 -2.66 9.00
CA THR A 18 1.69 -3.68 9.83
C THR A 18 0.87 -3.00 10.90
N PHE A 19 -0.44 -3.24 10.89
CA PHE A 19 -1.37 -2.72 11.88
C PHE A 19 -1.85 -3.88 12.76
N PRO A 20 -1.80 -3.76 14.11
CA PRO A 20 -2.16 -4.84 15.02
C PRO A 20 -3.68 -4.99 15.19
N ILE A 21 -4.43 -4.92 14.08
CA ILE A 21 -5.88 -5.06 14.00
C ILE A 21 -6.24 -5.84 12.73
N ASN A 22 -7.45 -6.40 12.67
CA ASN A 22 -8.05 -6.85 11.41
C ASN A 22 -9.01 -5.76 10.95
N ALA A 23 -8.59 -4.97 9.96
CA ALA A 23 -9.34 -3.80 9.52
C ALA A 23 -10.51 -4.13 8.58
N GLY A 24 -10.45 -5.24 7.84
CA GLY A 24 -11.44 -5.53 6.80
C GLY A 24 -11.37 -4.60 5.57
N ARG A 25 -10.95 -3.33 5.71
CA ARG A 25 -10.69 -2.38 4.62
C ARG A 25 -9.36 -1.65 4.79
N VAL A 26 -8.71 -1.39 3.66
CA VAL A 26 -7.45 -0.63 3.57
C VAL A 26 -7.56 0.39 2.45
N GLU A 27 -7.22 1.65 2.75
CA GLU A 27 -6.97 2.69 1.75
C GLU A 27 -5.45 2.91 1.59
N VAL A 28 -4.97 2.85 0.34
CA VAL A 28 -3.63 3.30 -0.03
C VAL A 28 -3.76 4.58 -0.85
N LEU A 29 -3.02 5.61 -0.47
CA LEU A 29 -2.99 6.93 -1.12
C LEU A 29 -1.59 7.21 -1.66
N ASN A 30 -1.48 7.47 -2.96
CA ASN A 30 -0.30 8.09 -3.57
C ASN A 30 -0.39 9.60 -3.37
N ARG A 31 0.45 10.17 -2.49
CA ARG A 31 0.29 11.55 -2.01
C ARG A 31 0.85 12.59 -2.96
N ASP A 32 1.88 12.24 -3.74
CA ASP A 32 2.58 13.17 -4.61
C ASP A 32 2.53 12.76 -6.09
N GLY A 33 2.16 11.51 -6.40
CA GLY A 33 2.05 11.05 -7.78
C GLY A 33 3.37 10.95 -8.52
N SER A 34 4.51 11.00 -7.83
CA SER A 34 5.83 11.06 -8.47
C SER A 34 6.26 9.74 -9.15
N ALA A 35 5.60 8.63 -8.83
CA ALA A 35 5.69 7.36 -9.55
C ALA A 35 4.44 6.50 -9.29
N GLU A 36 4.28 5.43 -10.07
CA GLU A 36 3.26 4.40 -9.86
C GLU A 36 3.54 3.62 -8.58
N VAL A 37 2.48 3.17 -7.90
CA VAL A 37 2.56 2.39 -6.66
C VAL A 37 1.82 1.08 -6.85
N TRP A 38 2.52 -0.03 -6.62
CA TRP A 38 1.96 -1.38 -6.59
C TRP A 38 1.82 -1.84 -5.15
N PHE A 39 0.67 -2.42 -4.79
CA PHE A 39 0.48 -2.91 -3.44
C PHE A 39 -0.40 -4.16 -3.36
N LYS A 40 -0.26 -4.88 -2.23
CA LYS A 40 -1.05 -6.05 -1.86
C LYS A 40 -1.43 -6.03 -0.38
N VAL A 41 -2.58 -6.61 -0.07
CA VAL A 41 -3.16 -6.71 1.28
C VAL A 41 -3.52 -8.17 1.60
N ASN A 42 -2.62 -9.11 1.30
CA ASN A 42 -2.87 -10.55 1.42
C ASN A 42 -1.65 -11.37 1.86
N ASN A 43 -0.70 -10.72 2.56
CA ASN A 43 0.57 -11.30 3.01
C ASN A 43 1.56 -11.76 1.91
N THR A 44 1.26 -11.60 0.63
CA THR A 44 2.20 -11.91 -0.47
C THR A 44 2.99 -10.68 -0.92
N ALA A 45 4.22 -10.89 -1.41
CA ALA A 45 5.09 -9.80 -1.82
C ALA A 45 4.50 -8.99 -3.00
N ALA A 46 4.61 -7.66 -2.89
CA ALA A 46 4.35 -6.73 -3.96
C ALA A 46 5.60 -6.61 -4.86
N THR A 47 5.38 -6.61 -6.17
CA THR A 47 6.45 -6.44 -7.16
C THR A 47 6.02 -5.39 -8.19
N VAL A 48 7.00 -4.61 -8.68
CA VAL A 48 6.78 -3.60 -9.72
C VAL A 48 6.33 -4.32 -11.00
N GLY A 49 5.16 -3.93 -11.53
CA GLY A 49 4.57 -4.58 -12.70
C GLY A 49 4.12 -6.03 -12.46
N GLY A 50 4.05 -6.47 -11.21
CA GLY A 50 3.70 -7.84 -10.86
C GLY A 50 2.20 -8.13 -10.91
N ASP A 51 1.88 -9.35 -11.31
CA ASP A 51 0.50 -9.84 -11.33
C ASP A 51 -0.12 -9.88 -9.92
N GLY A 52 -1.42 -9.56 -9.88
CA GLY A 52 -2.22 -9.53 -8.65
C GLY A 52 -1.90 -8.37 -7.70
N CYS A 53 -1.06 -7.42 -8.11
CA CYS A 53 -0.94 -6.14 -7.40
C CYS A 53 -2.13 -5.23 -7.75
N HIS A 54 -2.64 -4.50 -6.77
CA HIS A 54 -3.38 -3.27 -7.04
C HIS A 54 -2.39 -2.19 -7.47
N VAL A 55 -2.84 -1.27 -8.34
CA VAL A 55 -1.98 -0.25 -8.92
C VAL A 55 -2.61 1.12 -8.75
N LEU A 56 -1.82 2.05 -8.22
CA LEU A 56 -2.09 3.47 -8.26
C LEU A 56 -1.20 4.10 -9.33
N PRO A 57 -1.76 4.81 -10.33
CA PRO A 57 -0.95 5.45 -11.35
C PRO A 57 -0.11 6.59 -10.74
N ALA A 58 0.89 7.07 -11.50
CA ALA A 58 1.75 8.21 -11.16
C ALA A 58 0.95 9.54 -11.18
N ALA A 59 0.05 9.68 -10.22
CA ALA A 59 -0.80 10.82 -9.96
C ALA A 59 -1.25 10.79 -8.49
N ILE A 60 -1.74 11.91 -7.98
CA ILE A 60 -2.35 11.96 -6.66
C ILE A 60 -3.71 11.26 -6.72
N ASN A 61 -3.84 10.10 -6.08
CA ASN A 61 -5.05 9.28 -6.05
C ASN A 61 -5.01 8.28 -4.88
N SER A 62 -6.15 7.71 -4.54
CA SER A 62 -6.23 6.59 -3.60
C SER A 62 -7.10 5.45 -4.13
N LEU A 63 -6.90 4.28 -3.53
CA LEU A 63 -7.71 3.09 -3.77
C LEU A 63 -7.99 2.42 -2.43
N GLU A 64 -9.26 2.07 -2.23
CA GLU A 64 -9.72 1.26 -1.11
C GLU A 64 -9.93 -0.18 -1.57
N VAL A 65 -9.44 -1.15 -0.79
CA VAL A 65 -9.56 -2.58 -1.04
C VAL A 65 -9.94 -3.33 0.24
N ASP A 66 -10.42 -4.56 0.09
CA ASP A 66 -10.65 -5.46 1.22
C ASP A 66 -9.30 -5.92 1.81
N ASP A 67 -9.27 -6.05 3.15
CA ASP A 67 -8.15 -6.67 3.85
C ASP A 67 -8.30 -8.20 3.79
N GLU A 68 -7.44 -8.84 3.00
CA GLU A 68 -7.42 -10.29 2.84
C GLU A 68 -6.42 -10.98 3.79
N THR A 69 -5.85 -10.23 4.75
CA THR A 69 -4.95 -10.81 5.74
C THR A 69 -5.71 -11.50 6.87
N SER A 70 -5.09 -12.54 7.44
CA SER A 70 -5.58 -13.18 8.66
C SER A 70 -4.85 -12.58 9.88
N GLY A 71 -5.59 -11.92 10.78
CA GLY A 71 -5.04 -11.35 12.01
C GLY A 71 -4.67 -9.88 11.83
N SER A 72 -3.40 -9.53 11.95
CA SER A 72 -2.92 -8.16 11.74
C SER A 72 -2.97 -7.79 10.25
N THR A 73 -3.54 -6.64 9.92
CA THR A 73 -3.52 -6.05 8.58
C THR A 73 -2.08 -5.77 8.16
N VAL A 74 -1.68 -6.38 7.04
CA VAL A 74 -0.35 -6.20 6.43
C VAL A 74 -0.50 -5.65 5.02
N VAL A 75 0.03 -4.46 4.80
CA VAL A 75 0.03 -3.78 3.49
C VAL A 75 1.46 -3.72 2.98
N ARG A 76 1.69 -4.38 1.84
CA ARG A 76 2.98 -4.42 1.17
C ARG A 76 2.94 -3.51 -0.04
N VAL A 77 3.86 -2.55 -0.09
CA VAL A 77 3.84 -1.46 -1.07
C VAL A 77 5.21 -1.34 -1.73
N ILE A 78 5.25 -1.21 -3.04
CA ILE A 78 6.47 -1.01 -3.82
C ILE A 78 6.22 -0.01 -4.96
N SER A 79 7.27 0.67 -5.40
CA SER A 79 7.22 1.60 -6.54
C SER A 79 8.50 1.49 -7.37
N SER A 80 8.42 1.88 -8.64
CA SER A 80 9.57 2.05 -9.54
C SER A 80 10.33 3.36 -9.27
N GLY A 81 9.75 4.28 -8.49
CA GLY A 81 10.34 5.55 -8.07
C GLY A 81 10.26 5.76 -6.56
N THR A 82 10.24 7.01 -6.12
CA THR A 82 10.26 7.39 -4.69
C THR A 82 9.04 8.19 -4.23
N PRO A 83 7.79 7.71 -4.45
CA PRO A 83 6.61 8.46 -4.08
C PRO A 83 6.37 8.45 -2.57
N ALA A 84 5.78 9.54 -2.07
CA ALA A 84 5.18 9.59 -0.74
C ALA A 84 3.82 8.90 -0.75
N VAL A 85 3.61 7.95 0.16
CA VAL A 85 2.36 7.20 0.31
C VAL A 85 1.75 7.37 1.70
N SER A 86 0.45 7.12 1.80
CA SER A 86 -0.25 6.89 3.07
C SER A 86 -1.00 5.58 3.03
N VAL A 87 -1.03 4.87 4.14
CA VAL A 87 -1.88 3.69 4.34
C VAL A 87 -2.81 3.97 5.50
N ARG A 88 -4.12 3.77 5.29
CA ARG A 88 -5.15 3.94 6.31
C ARG A 88 -5.97 2.66 6.44
N VAL A 89 -6.33 2.33 7.68
CA VAL A 89 -7.09 1.13 8.02
C VAL A 89 -8.11 1.48 9.11
N TRP A 90 -9.26 0.82 9.16
CA TRP A 90 -10.32 1.11 10.15
C TRP A 90 -11.16 -0.09 10.52
#